data_AF-A6GJ30-F1
#
_entry.id   AF-A6GJ30-F1
#
_cell.length_a   1.000
_cell.length_b   1.000
_cell.length_c   1.000
_cell.angle_alpha   90.00
_cell.angle_beta   90.00
_cell.angle_gamma   90.00
#
_symmetry.space_group_name_H-M   'P 1'
#
loop_
_entity.id
_entity.type
_entity.pdbx_description
1 polymer ?
#
loop_
_entity_poly.entity_id
_entity_poly.type
_entity_poly.pdbx_seq_one_letter_code
_entity_poly.pdbx_strand_id
1 'polypeptide(L)'
;MESEDPEIDALVAAIGERARDYDRELEDSPWAALARGDLDADAADERALEAGMSEAEREWARAAFAPLDEDERGGLVDALLAGLDDQPGEDEGDAEANDGKVVPFRAKTEAETEAETKTRDSAANRAHDPGSSPRWWVPGGMIAAAAAAILLWVAWPGDAPGPELDLGGDAPTVAVADPVPTFVLETDGGLKQMRGAEDEQPKVAAHRYQRDTEFEWILRPKLEVEGDISVRAFALVGSSGLPLAIEDLTKQSKSGSIRVAGTIGDLDLEPGRYTIALVVGRPEALPTQASEVLADGEDSGPWQVRRVDIVIED
;
A
#
# COMPACT_ATOMS: atom_id res chain seq x y z
N MET A 1 16.51 25.42 13.19
CA MET A 1 17.94 25.28 12.84
C MET A 1 18.02 23.90 12.24
N GLU A 2 17.69 23.81 10.95
CA GLU A 2 17.66 22.57 10.19
C GLU A 2 19.09 22.06 10.05
N SER A 3 19.39 20.97 10.75
CA SER A 3 20.48 20.09 10.37
C SER A 3 19.85 19.00 9.51
N GLU A 4 19.62 19.32 8.23
CA GLU A 4 19.39 18.30 7.22
C GLU A 4 20.68 17.48 7.12
N ASP A 5 20.53 16.16 7.27
CA ASP A 5 21.64 15.24 7.21
C ASP A 5 22.08 15.12 5.74
N PRO A 6 23.29 15.59 5.37
CA PRO A 6 23.73 15.60 3.97
C PRO A 6 23.80 14.19 3.36
N GLU A 7 23.81 13.14 4.18
CA GLU A 7 23.77 11.76 3.71
C GLU A 7 22.36 11.36 3.21
N ILE A 8 21.29 11.88 3.82
CA ILE A 8 19.91 11.62 3.39
C ILE A 8 19.65 12.30 2.05
N ASP A 9 20.09 13.55 1.89
CA ASP A 9 19.93 14.28 0.62
C ASP A 9 20.69 13.63 -0.52
N ALA A 10 21.90 13.13 -0.25
CA ALA A 10 22.70 12.39 -1.24
C ALA A 10 22.01 11.08 -1.65
N LEU A 11 21.41 10.36 -0.71
CA LEU A 11 20.67 9.12 -0.98
C LEU A 11 19.41 9.40 -1.81
N VAL A 12 18.62 10.40 -1.43
CA VAL A 12 17.41 10.80 -2.18
C VAL A 12 17.77 11.26 -3.59
N ALA A 13 18.86 12.01 -3.75
CA ALA A 13 19.37 12.40 -5.06
C ALA A 13 19.79 11.20 -5.91
N ALA A 14 20.51 10.23 -5.32
CA ALA A 14 20.95 9.02 -6.02
C ALA A 14 19.77 8.12 -6.44
N ILE A 15 18.73 7.99 -5.60
CA ILE A 15 17.50 7.26 -5.95
C ILE A 15 16.78 7.98 -7.10
N GLY A 16 16.67 9.31 -7.04
CA GLY A 16 16.05 10.09 -8.11
C GLY A 16 16.83 10.04 -9.43
N GLU A 17 18.16 9.97 -9.39
CA GLU A 17 19.00 9.77 -10.57
C GLU A 17 18.80 8.36 -11.15
N ARG A 18 18.82 7.32 -10.31
CA ARG A 18 18.59 5.94 -10.73
C ARG A 18 17.21 5.73 -11.37
N ALA A 19 16.16 6.35 -10.82
CA ALA A 19 14.82 6.28 -11.38
C ALA A 19 14.74 6.92 -12.78
N ARG A 20 15.37 8.09 -12.97
CA ARG A 20 15.42 8.76 -14.29
C ARG A 20 16.25 7.98 -15.30
N ASP A 21 17.32 7.33 -14.86
CA ASP A 21 18.10 6.47 -15.74
C ASP A 21 17.32 5.23 -16.14
N TYR A 22 16.55 4.65 -15.22
CA TYR A 22 15.66 3.52 -15.51
C TYR A 22 14.54 3.91 -16.50
N ASP A 23 13.91 5.09 -16.31
CA ASP A 23 12.91 5.60 -17.26
C ASP A 23 13.52 5.83 -18.65
N ARG A 24 14.74 6.36 -18.73
CA ARG A 24 15.44 6.57 -20.01
C ARG A 24 15.80 5.24 -20.68
N GLU A 25 16.29 4.27 -19.90
CA GLU A 25 16.56 2.90 -20.37
C GLU A 25 15.28 2.22 -20.89
N LEU A 26 14.13 2.48 -20.25
CA LEU A 26 12.82 2.02 -20.70
C LEU A 26 12.34 2.73 -21.97
N GLU A 27 12.48 4.05 -22.07
CA GLU A 27 12.08 4.82 -23.26
C GLU A 27 12.86 4.41 -24.52
N ASP A 28 14.15 4.11 -24.35
CA ASP A 28 15.05 3.64 -25.42
C ASP A 28 14.95 2.12 -25.65
N SER A 29 14.18 1.39 -24.85
CA SER A 29 13.97 -0.04 -25.03
C SER A 29 13.24 -0.33 -26.33
N PRO A 30 13.69 -1.31 -27.13
CA PRO A 30 12.97 -1.71 -28.34
C PRO A 30 11.53 -2.18 -28.05
N TRP A 31 11.27 -2.69 -26.85
CA TRP A 31 9.96 -3.11 -26.39
C TRP A 31 9.03 -1.93 -26.09
N ALA A 32 9.55 -0.77 -25.67
CA ALA A 32 8.73 0.44 -25.50
C ALA A 32 8.31 1.05 -26.84
N ALA A 33 9.15 0.91 -27.89
CA ALA A 33 8.76 1.26 -29.25
C ALA A 33 7.66 0.32 -29.79
N LEU A 34 7.71 -0.97 -29.47
CA LEU A 34 6.62 -1.92 -29.74
C LEU A 34 5.32 -1.50 -29.02
N ALA A 35 5.39 -1.16 -27.73
CA ALA A 35 4.23 -0.73 -26.94
C ALA A 35 3.54 0.53 -27.50
N ARG A 36 4.32 1.44 -28.10
CA ARG A 36 3.82 2.64 -28.78
C ARG A 36 3.29 2.38 -30.19
N GLY A 37 3.55 1.20 -30.75
CA GLY A 37 3.21 0.84 -32.13
C GLY A 37 4.18 1.38 -33.18
N ASP A 38 5.37 1.85 -32.76
CA ASP A 38 6.42 2.33 -33.66
C ASP A 38 7.21 1.17 -34.31
N LEU A 39 7.18 -0.01 -33.68
CA LEU A 39 7.78 -1.25 -34.17
C LEU A 39 6.77 -2.40 -34.11
N ASP A 40 6.96 -3.40 -34.98
CA ASP A 40 6.34 -4.71 -34.80
C ASP A 40 7.20 -5.62 -33.89
N ALA A 41 6.62 -6.74 -33.47
CA ALA A 41 7.24 -7.63 -32.48
C ALA A 41 8.56 -8.25 -32.98
N ASP A 42 8.65 -8.56 -34.28
CA ASP A 42 9.86 -9.13 -34.88
C ASP A 42 10.98 -8.09 -34.94
N ALA A 43 10.67 -6.85 -35.32
CA ALA A 43 11.63 -5.74 -35.35
C ALA A 43 12.11 -5.33 -33.94
N ALA A 44 11.24 -5.41 -32.93
CA ALA A 44 11.61 -5.19 -31.54
C ALA A 44 12.56 -6.28 -31.03
N ASP A 45 12.29 -7.55 -31.36
CA ASP A 45 13.16 -8.66 -30.98
C ASP A 45 14.54 -8.62 -31.65
N GLU A 46 14.60 -8.28 -32.94
CA GLU A 46 15.86 -8.11 -33.66
C GLU A 46 16.70 -6.99 -33.04
N ARG A 47 16.09 -5.84 -32.71
CA ARG A 47 16.80 -4.76 -32.01
C ARG A 47 17.23 -5.15 -30.60
N ALA A 48 16.43 -5.93 -29.87
CA ALA A 48 16.82 -6.42 -28.56
C ALA A 48 18.04 -7.36 -28.66
N LEU A 49 18.10 -8.21 -29.70
CA LEU A 49 19.25 -9.04 -29.99
C LEU A 49 20.49 -8.21 -30.33
N GLU A 50 20.35 -7.18 -31.18
CA GLU A 50 21.44 -6.26 -31.53
C GLU A 50 21.97 -5.47 -30.32
N ALA A 51 21.08 -5.12 -29.38
CA ALA A 51 21.42 -4.47 -28.11
C ALA A 51 22.13 -5.41 -27.11
N GLY A 52 22.27 -6.71 -27.45
CA GLY A 52 22.94 -7.70 -26.61
C GLY A 52 22.08 -8.27 -25.48
N MET A 53 20.76 -8.13 -25.57
CA MET A 53 19.83 -8.71 -24.60
C MET A 53 19.87 -10.24 -24.65
N SER A 54 19.82 -10.89 -23.49
CA SER A 54 19.87 -12.35 -23.42
C SER A 54 18.63 -13.00 -24.05
N GLU A 55 18.73 -14.27 -24.45
CA GLU A 55 17.59 -15.02 -25.00
C GLU A 55 16.44 -15.14 -23.98
N ALA A 56 16.76 -15.36 -22.70
CA ALA A 56 15.76 -15.44 -21.64
C ALA A 56 14.99 -14.12 -21.43
N GLU A 57 15.69 -12.98 -21.45
CA GLU A 57 15.05 -11.66 -21.35
C GLU A 57 14.19 -11.35 -22.58
N ARG A 58 14.66 -11.71 -23.78
CA ARG A 58 13.88 -11.56 -25.02
C ARG A 58 12.64 -12.47 -25.03
N GLU A 59 12.75 -13.71 -24.58
CA GLU A 59 11.61 -14.64 -24.47
C GLU A 59 10.56 -14.13 -23.50
N TRP A 60 10.99 -13.68 -22.31
CA TRP A 60 10.11 -13.07 -21.33
C TRP A 60 9.40 -11.83 -21.91
N ALA A 61 10.13 -10.95 -22.59
CA ALA A 61 9.55 -9.77 -23.21
C ALA A 61 8.58 -10.12 -24.35
N ARG A 62 8.89 -11.09 -25.21
CA ARG A 62 7.95 -11.58 -26.24
C ARG A 62 6.66 -12.10 -25.61
N ALA A 63 6.75 -12.84 -24.51
CA ALA A 63 5.57 -13.33 -23.80
C ALA A 63 4.74 -12.16 -23.23
N ALA A 64 5.38 -11.16 -22.64
CA ALA A 64 4.71 -9.99 -22.08
C ALA A 64 4.02 -9.11 -23.14
N PHE A 65 4.57 -9.04 -24.36
CA PHE A 65 4.03 -8.24 -25.47
C PHE A 65 3.28 -9.07 -26.52
N ALA A 66 3.04 -10.36 -26.26
CA ALA A 66 2.25 -11.19 -27.16
C ALA A 66 0.83 -10.60 -27.28
N PRO A 67 0.24 -10.54 -28.49
CA PRO A 67 -1.14 -10.13 -28.63
C PRO A 67 -2.03 -11.08 -27.85
N LEU A 68 -2.85 -10.54 -26.96
CA LEU A 68 -3.85 -11.29 -26.22
C LEU A 68 -4.77 -12.02 -27.20
N ASP A 69 -5.05 -13.28 -26.93
CA ASP A 69 -5.97 -14.05 -27.76
C ASP A 69 -7.43 -13.58 -27.59
N GLU A 70 -8.37 -14.17 -28.34
CA GLU A 70 -9.77 -13.77 -28.27
C GLU A 70 -10.43 -14.11 -26.93
N ASP A 71 -10.02 -15.21 -26.30
CA ASP A 71 -10.56 -15.67 -25.02
C ASP A 71 -10.02 -14.79 -23.87
N GLU A 72 -8.73 -14.46 -23.88
CA GLU A 72 -8.09 -13.56 -22.92
C GLU A 72 -8.66 -12.14 -22.99
N ARG A 73 -8.87 -11.62 -24.21
CA ARG A 73 -9.53 -10.31 -24.41
C ARG A 73 -10.97 -10.33 -23.91
N GLY A 74 -11.71 -11.41 -24.17
CA GLY A 74 -13.05 -11.61 -23.63
C GLY A 74 -13.06 -11.56 -22.10
N GLY A 75 -12.17 -12.32 -21.46
CA GLY A 75 -12.04 -12.34 -20.00
C GLY A 75 -11.69 -10.98 -19.39
N LEU A 76 -10.82 -10.20 -20.03
CA LEU A 76 -10.50 -8.84 -19.57
C LEU A 76 -11.67 -7.87 -19.71
N VAL A 77 -12.42 -7.94 -20.81
CA VAL A 77 -13.62 -7.12 -21.02
C VAL A 77 -14.70 -7.51 -20.00
N ASP A 78 -14.91 -8.79 -19.77
CA ASP A 78 -15.87 -9.27 -18.77
C ASP A 78 -15.47 -8.85 -17.34
N ALA A 79 -14.18 -8.93 -16.99
CA ALA A 79 -13.68 -8.47 -15.70
C ALA A 79 -13.86 -6.95 -15.52
N LEU A 80 -13.63 -6.16 -16.57
CA LEU A 80 -13.85 -4.71 -16.56
C LEU A 80 -15.34 -4.38 -16.38
N LEU A 81 -16.23 -5.07 -17.12
CA LEU A 81 -17.68 -4.88 -17.01
C LEU A 81 -18.21 -5.30 -15.64
N ALA A 82 -17.73 -6.42 -15.08
CA ALA A 82 -18.08 -6.86 -13.75
C ALA A 82 -17.67 -5.84 -12.67
N GLY A 83 -16.52 -5.17 -12.84
CA GLY A 83 -16.08 -4.11 -11.94
C GLY A 83 -16.90 -2.81 -12.05
N LEU A 84 -17.53 -2.56 -13.21
CA LEU A 84 -18.43 -1.42 -13.43
C LEU A 84 -19.82 -1.68 -12.84
N ASP A 85 -20.33 -2.91 -12.93
CA ASP A 85 -21.65 -3.29 -12.39
C ASP A 85 -21.67 -3.39 -10.86
N ASP A 86 -20.52 -3.55 -10.21
CA ASP A 86 -20.40 -3.62 -8.74
C ASP A 86 -20.28 -2.24 -8.07
N GLN A 87 -20.53 -1.14 -8.80
CA GLN A 87 -20.77 0.14 -8.12
C GLN A 87 -22.09 0.04 -7.35
N PRO A 88 -22.08 0.11 -6.01
CA PRO A 88 -23.31 0.05 -5.24
C PRO A 88 -24.19 1.19 -5.71
N GLY A 89 -25.32 0.84 -6.34
CA GLY A 89 -26.35 1.81 -6.68
C GLY A 89 -26.62 2.63 -5.43
N GLU A 90 -26.37 3.94 -5.54
CA GLU A 90 -26.62 4.89 -4.47
C GLU A 90 -28.00 4.56 -3.91
N ASP A 91 -28.01 4.06 -2.67
CA ASP A 91 -29.20 3.67 -1.93
C ASP A 91 -30.21 4.80 -2.10
N GLU A 92 -31.36 4.49 -2.71
CA GLU A 92 -32.48 5.41 -2.94
C GLU A 92 -33.07 5.79 -1.58
N GLY A 93 -32.30 6.52 -0.77
CA GLY A 93 -32.76 7.18 0.42
C GLY A 93 -33.62 8.34 -0.01
N ASP A 94 -34.94 8.11 -0.05
CA ASP A 94 -36.04 9.09 -0.01
C ASP A 94 -35.58 10.56 -0.02
N ALA A 95 -35.11 11.02 -1.18
CA ALA A 95 -34.87 12.43 -1.41
C ALA A 95 -36.23 13.06 -1.66
N GLU A 96 -36.74 13.77 -0.66
CA GLU A 96 -37.82 14.73 -0.80
C GLU A 96 -37.67 15.48 -2.13
N ALA A 97 -38.75 15.50 -2.91
CA ALA A 97 -38.83 16.11 -4.23
C ALA A 97 -38.30 17.55 -4.23
N ASN A 98 -37.01 17.71 -4.56
CA ASN A 98 -36.48 19.01 -4.96
C ASN A 98 -36.92 19.26 -6.39
N ASP A 99 -37.97 20.08 -6.49
CA ASP A 99 -38.57 20.59 -7.70
C ASP A 99 -37.47 21.10 -8.66
N GLY A 100 -37.43 20.48 -9.84
CA GLY A 100 -36.31 20.55 -10.78
C GLY A 100 -36.03 21.98 -11.25
N LYS A 101 -35.02 22.61 -10.64
CA LYS A 101 -34.42 23.84 -11.17
C LYS A 101 -33.25 23.47 -12.06
N VAL A 102 -33.55 23.29 -13.35
CA VAL A 102 -32.54 23.20 -14.42
C VAL A 102 -31.69 24.46 -14.37
N VAL A 103 -30.42 24.33 -13.95
CA VAL A 103 -29.45 25.42 -14.01
C VAL A 103 -28.88 25.43 -15.43
N PRO A 104 -29.21 26.43 -16.28
CA PRO A 104 -28.57 26.52 -17.58
C PRO A 104 -27.07 26.78 -17.38
N PHE A 105 -26.24 26.02 -18.10
CA PHE A 105 -24.81 26.27 -18.23
C PHE A 105 -24.61 27.72 -18.68
N ARG A 106 -24.19 28.58 -17.77
CA ARG A 106 -23.83 29.97 -18.08
C ARG A 106 -22.39 29.96 -18.55
N ALA A 107 -22.17 30.18 -19.84
CA ALA A 107 -20.83 30.40 -20.38
C ALA A 107 -20.17 31.55 -19.60
N LYS A 108 -18.98 31.26 -19.06
CA LYS A 108 -18.18 32.18 -18.26
C LYS A 108 -17.69 33.30 -19.20
N THR A 109 -18.26 34.49 -19.09
CA THR A 109 -17.85 35.66 -19.88
C THR A 109 -16.52 36.21 -19.36
N GLU A 110 -15.60 36.54 -20.25
CA GLU A 110 -14.22 37.05 -19.99
C GLU A 110 -14.13 38.31 -19.10
N ALA A 111 -15.25 38.91 -18.72
CA ALA A 111 -15.31 40.09 -17.85
C ALA A 111 -15.13 39.80 -16.35
N GLU A 112 -15.18 38.54 -15.92
CA GLU A 112 -15.05 38.17 -14.50
C GLU A 112 -13.59 37.94 -14.06
N THR A 113 -12.66 37.88 -15.01
CA THR A 113 -11.21 37.69 -14.77
C THR A 113 -10.47 38.96 -14.32
N GLU A 114 -11.06 40.16 -14.44
CA GLU A 114 -10.42 41.42 -14.03
C GLU A 114 -10.82 41.90 -12.62
N ALA A 115 -11.82 41.29 -11.98
CA ALA A 115 -12.29 41.71 -10.65
C ALA A 115 -11.54 41.04 -9.49
N GLU A 116 -10.81 39.94 -9.72
CA GLU A 116 -10.21 39.11 -8.66
C GLU A 116 -8.74 39.44 -8.35
N THR A 117 -8.11 40.34 -9.13
CA THR A 117 -6.72 40.79 -8.88
C THR A 117 -6.59 42.00 -7.96
N LYS A 118 -7.70 42.61 -7.51
CA LYS A 118 -7.65 43.86 -6.73
C LYS A 118 -7.82 43.71 -5.20
N THR A 119 -8.08 42.50 -4.71
CA THR A 119 -8.35 42.24 -3.28
C THR A 119 -7.20 41.58 -2.52
N ARG A 120 -6.06 41.33 -3.18
CA ARG A 120 -4.91 40.62 -2.56
C ARG A 120 -3.86 41.53 -1.88
N ASP A 121 -3.98 42.86 -2.03
CA ASP A 121 -3.03 43.84 -1.47
C ASP A 121 -3.44 44.47 -0.13
N SER A 122 -4.51 44.02 0.54
CA SER A 122 -5.01 44.64 1.79
C SER A 122 -4.90 43.77 3.06
N ALA A 123 -4.15 42.66 3.04
CA ALA A 123 -3.96 41.80 4.22
C ALA A 123 -2.53 41.85 4.84
N ALA A 124 -1.66 42.75 4.38
CA ALA A 124 -0.32 42.92 4.92
C ALA A 124 -0.23 44.14 5.86
N ASN A 125 -0.88 44.07 7.03
CA ASN A 125 -0.54 44.90 8.21
C ASN A 125 -1.40 44.56 9.44
N ARG A 126 -1.21 43.36 10.02
CA ARG A 126 -1.50 43.16 11.44
C ARG A 126 -0.19 42.91 12.16
N ALA A 127 0.24 43.93 12.88
CA ALA A 127 1.36 43.88 13.80
C ALA A 127 1.12 42.75 14.82
N HIS A 128 2.09 41.84 14.90
CA HIS A 128 2.13 40.77 15.88
C HIS A 128 2.64 41.36 17.20
N ASP A 129 1.88 41.16 18.28
CA ASP A 129 2.17 41.62 19.64
C ASP A 129 3.11 40.62 20.35
N PRO A 130 4.39 40.96 20.59
CA PRO A 130 5.35 40.06 21.23
C PRO A 130 5.31 40.27 22.75
N GLY A 131 4.22 39.85 23.39
CA GLY A 131 3.92 40.37 24.72
C GLY A 131 3.13 39.51 25.69
N SER A 132 2.80 38.25 25.44
CA SER A 132 2.29 37.37 26.51
C SER A 132 2.16 35.90 26.12
N SER A 133 3.07 35.05 26.58
CA SER A 133 2.71 33.80 27.26
C SER A 133 3.92 33.15 27.92
N PRO A 134 3.71 32.42 29.04
CA PRO A 134 4.74 32.20 30.04
C PRO A 134 5.52 30.90 29.83
N ARG A 135 6.79 30.97 30.25
CA ARG A 135 7.72 29.87 30.47
C ARG A 135 7.12 28.81 31.41
N TRP A 136 7.06 27.56 30.96
CA TRP A 136 7.16 26.38 31.82
C TRP A 136 8.39 25.59 31.39
N TRP A 137 9.32 25.42 32.32
CA TRP A 137 10.40 24.43 32.30
C TRP A 137 9.94 23.21 33.10
N VAL A 138 10.16 21.99 32.61
CA VAL A 138 10.64 20.83 33.40
C VAL A 138 11.39 19.88 32.46
N PRO A 139 12.51 19.27 32.88
CA PRO A 139 13.63 18.89 32.03
C PRO A 139 13.64 17.40 31.67
N GLY A 140 14.54 17.07 30.75
CA GLY A 140 14.74 15.72 30.25
C GLY A 140 15.27 14.73 31.28
N GLY A 141 15.10 13.47 30.90
CA GLY A 141 15.62 12.34 31.63
C GLY A 141 14.90 11.05 31.27
N MET A 142 15.09 10.53 30.05
CA MET A 142 15.02 9.09 29.74
C MET A 142 15.71 8.80 28.39
N ILE A 143 17.04 8.82 28.38
CA ILE A 143 17.83 8.10 27.37
C ILE A 143 18.69 7.10 28.15
N ALA A 144 18.07 5.99 28.57
CA ALA A 144 18.74 4.79 29.09
C ALA A 144 17.72 3.65 29.30
N ALA A 145 17.08 3.17 28.24
CA ALA A 145 16.29 1.93 28.32
C ALA A 145 16.27 1.07 27.03
N ALA A 146 16.70 1.57 25.88
CA ALA A 146 16.65 0.80 24.62
C ALA A 146 17.81 -0.21 24.43
N ALA A 147 18.94 -0.07 25.15
CA ALA A 147 20.11 -0.93 24.93
C ALA A 147 20.04 -2.31 25.61
N ALA A 148 19.12 -2.52 26.57
CA ALA A 148 19.01 -3.79 27.29
C ALA A 148 18.13 -4.82 26.57
N ALA A 149 17.17 -4.39 25.73
CA ALA A 149 16.30 -5.30 24.97
C ALA A 149 17.06 -5.97 23.81
N ILE A 150 18.00 -5.26 23.18
CA ILE A 150 18.79 -5.79 22.06
C ILE A 150 19.76 -6.89 22.51
N LEU A 151 20.31 -6.81 23.72
CA LEU A 151 21.21 -7.85 24.24
C LEU A 151 20.46 -9.10 24.74
N LEU A 152 19.18 -8.99 25.09
CA LEU A 152 18.40 -10.17 25.48
C LEU A 152 17.93 -10.99 24.27
N TRP A 153 17.79 -10.36 23.11
CA TRP A 153 17.35 -11.02 21.86
C TRP A 153 18.49 -11.80 21.18
N VAL A 154 19.74 -11.33 21.29
CA VAL A 154 20.93 -11.99 20.70
C VAL A 154 21.37 -13.23 21.50
N ALA A 155 20.96 -13.36 22.77
CA ALA A 155 21.35 -14.49 23.62
C ALA A 155 20.38 -15.68 23.61
N TRP A 156 19.32 -15.67 22.78
CA TRP A 156 18.44 -16.82 22.64
C TRP A 156 19.12 -17.88 21.75
N PRO A 157 19.46 -19.07 22.26
CA PRO A 157 20.17 -20.08 21.49
C PRO A 157 19.20 -20.73 20.49
N GLY A 158 19.17 -20.20 19.26
CA GLY A 158 18.80 -20.98 18.09
C GLY A 158 19.89 -22.02 17.83
N ASP A 159 19.49 -23.23 17.45
CA ASP A 159 20.38 -24.33 17.05
C ASP A 159 21.15 -25.06 18.17
N ALA A 160 20.48 -25.46 19.25
CA ALA A 160 20.89 -26.69 19.91
C ALA A 160 20.44 -27.87 19.03
N PRO A 161 21.35 -28.69 18.45
CA PRO A 161 20.97 -29.91 17.74
C PRO A 161 20.26 -30.82 18.73
N GLY A 162 18.94 -30.92 18.59
CA GLY A 162 18.13 -31.85 19.37
C GLY A 162 18.58 -33.28 19.10
N PRO A 163 18.41 -34.21 20.07
CA PRO A 163 18.75 -35.61 19.87
C PRO A 163 17.95 -36.16 18.67
N GLU A 164 18.65 -36.72 17.68
CA GLU A 164 18.07 -37.48 16.58
C GLU A 164 17.25 -38.64 17.17
N LEU A 165 15.94 -38.44 17.27
CA LEU A 165 14.99 -39.51 17.53
C LEU A 165 14.71 -40.19 16.20
N ASP A 166 15.35 -41.35 16.00
CA ASP A 166 15.06 -42.29 14.91
C ASP A 166 13.64 -42.87 15.08
N LEU A 167 12.66 -42.13 14.56
CA LEU A 167 11.26 -42.53 14.50
C LEU A 167 11.02 -43.20 13.14
N GLY A 168 11.40 -44.48 13.02
CA GLY A 168 11.17 -45.33 11.86
C GLY A 168 9.70 -45.69 11.61
N GLY A 169 8.83 -44.69 11.47
CA GLY A 169 7.42 -44.83 11.08
C GLY A 169 7.11 -43.88 9.94
N ASP A 170 6.33 -44.35 8.97
CA ASP A 170 5.86 -43.59 7.79
C ASP A 170 5.62 -42.12 8.15
N ALA A 171 6.41 -41.23 7.53
CA ALA A 171 6.29 -39.79 7.75
C ALA A 171 4.83 -39.40 7.52
N PRO A 172 4.15 -38.80 8.51
CA PRO A 172 2.76 -38.41 8.35
C PRO A 172 2.70 -37.45 7.15
N THR A 173 1.99 -37.87 6.11
CA THR A 173 1.71 -37.02 4.96
C THR A 173 0.94 -35.81 5.49
N VAL A 174 1.62 -34.67 5.59
CA VAL A 174 0.99 -33.40 5.98
C VAL A 174 -0.08 -33.14 4.94
N ALA A 175 -1.35 -33.20 5.36
CA ALA A 175 -2.45 -32.87 4.47
C ALA A 175 -2.21 -31.44 3.98
N VAL A 176 -2.05 -31.29 2.66
CA VAL A 176 -1.96 -29.99 2.03
C VAL A 176 -3.29 -29.30 2.29
N ALA A 177 -3.29 -28.28 3.15
CA ALA A 177 -4.50 -27.53 3.47
C ALA A 177 -5.03 -26.86 2.20
N ASP A 178 -6.34 -26.91 2.00
CA ASP A 178 -6.99 -26.26 0.86
C ASP A 178 -6.67 -24.76 0.87
N PRO A 179 -6.37 -24.16 -0.30
CA PRO A 179 -6.01 -22.76 -0.39
C PRO A 179 -7.16 -21.87 0.09
N VAL A 180 -6.80 -20.82 0.83
CA VAL A 180 -7.75 -19.83 1.34
C VAL A 180 -8.23 -18.95 0.18
N PRO A 181 -9.54 -18.61 0.09
CA PRO A 181 -10.06 -17.79 -0.99
C PRO A 181 -9.44 -16.38 -0.99
N THR A 182 -9.46 -15.73 -2.13
CA THR A 182 -8.94 -14.36 -2.29
C THR A 182 -9.76 -13.36 -1.46
N PHE A 183 -9.08 -12.49 -0.71
CA PHE A 183 -9.70 -11.38 0.01
C PHE A 183 -9.55 -10.06 -0.76
N VAL A 184 -10.53 -9.18 -0.66
CA VAL A 184 -10.45 -7.78 -1.08
C VAL A 184 -10.30 -6.94 0.18
N LEU A 185 -9.38 -5.98 0.15
CA LEU A 185 -9.13 -5.04 1.22
C LEU A 185 -9.83 -3.72 0.89
N GLU A 186 -10.75 -3.32 1.77
CA GLU A 186 -11.38 -2.01 1.77
C GLU A 186 -10.79 -1.23 2.95
N THR A 187 -10.25 -0.05 2.68
CA THR A 187 -9.79 0.88 3.73
C THR A 187 -10.82 2.00 3.86
N ASP A 188 -11.33 2.19 5.07
CA ASP A 188 -12.12 3.36 5.44
C ASP A 188 -11.41 4.11 6.57
N GLY A 189 -11.41 5.44 6.47
CA GLY A 189 -10.64 6.29 7.37
C GLY A 189 -9.21 6.60 6.88
N GLY A 190 -8.77 7.79 7.26
CA GLY A 190 -7.59 8.48 6.75
C GLY A 190 -7.96 9.94 6.51
N LEU A 191 -7.07 10.87 6.84
CA LEU A 191 -7.27 12.27 6.48
C LEU A 191 -7.35 12.33 4.96
N LYS A 192 -8.58 12.42 4.43
CA LYS A 192 -8.84 12.44 2.98
C LYS A 192 -7.87 13.41 2.35
N GLN A 193 -7.02 12.90 1.47
CA GLN A 193 -6.04 13.70 0.77
C GLN A 193 -6.78 14.89 0.17
N MET A 194 -6.43 16.10 0.62
CA MET A 194 -7.07 17.32 0.13
C MET A 194 -6.96 17.32 -1.38
N ARG A 195 -8.10 17.29 -2.05
CA ARG A 195 -8.26 17.29 -3.51
C ARG A 195 -7.44 18.45 -4.09
N GLY A 196 -6.27 18.15 -4.66
CA GLY A 196 -5.35 19.14 -5.19
C GLY A 196 -4.49 18.56 -6.30
N ALA A 197 -4.72 19.06 -7.51
CA ALA A 197 -4.00 18.81 -8.78
C ALA A 197 -4.16 17.39 -9.36
N GLU A 198 -5.23 17.21 -10.13
CA GLU A 198 -5.33 16.23 -11.23
C GLU A 198 -4.18 16.49 -12.21
N ASP A 199 -3.32 15.50 -12.48
CA ASP A 199 -2.71 15.21 -13.80
C ASP A 199 -1.52 14.23 -13.77
N GLU A 200 -1.07 13.75 -12.60
CA GLU A 200 -0.08 12.66 -12.53
C GLU A 200 -0.74 11.33 -12.11
N GLN A 201 -0.35 10.24 -12.76
CA GLN A 201 -0.83 8.88 -12.48
C GLN A 201 -0.90 8.62 -10.97
N PRO A 202 -1.94 7.93 -10.47
CA PRO A 202 -2.17 7.78 -9.04
C PRO A 202 -1.09 6.90 -8.43
N LYS A 203 0.02 7.52 -8.01
CA LYS A 203 0.95 6.96 -7.06
C LYS A 203 0.12 6.65 -5.83
N VAL A 204 -0.03 5.36 -5.48
CA VAL A 204 -0.90 4.89 -4.39
C VAL A 204 -0.65 5.79 -3.18
N ALA A 205 -1.61 6.67 -2.90
CA ALA A 205 -1.41 7.73 -1.93
C ALA A 205 -1.45 7.09 -0.55
N ALA A 206 -0.31 7.10 0.16
CA ALA A 206 -0.25 6.61 1.52
C ALA A 206 -1.28 7.34 2.40
N HIS A 207 -2.04 6.59 3.18
CA HIS A 207 -3.05 7.13 4.07
C HIS A 207 -2.38 7.86 5.23
N ARG A 208 -2.75 9.12 5.47
CA ARG A 208 -2.21 9.92 6.58
C ARG A 208 -3.11 9.86 7.79
N TYR A 209 -2.52 9.65 8.95
CA TYR A 209 -3.23 9.58 10.23
C TYR A 209 -2.46 10.30 11.34
N GLN A 210 -3.18 10.81 12.32
CA GLN A 210 -2.65 11.15 13.64
C GLN A 210 -2.89 9.97 14.59
N ARG A 211 -2.19 9.92 15.73
CA ARG A 211 -2.30 8.79 16.68
C ARG A 211 -3.71 8.60 17.25
N ASP A 212 -4.49 9.67 17.39
CA ASP A 212 -5.87 9.63 17.87
C ASP A 212 -6.90 9.43 16.75
N THR A 213 -6.46 9.33 15.49
CA THR A 213 -7.36 9.13 14.35
C THR A 213 -7.88 7.69 14.33
N GLU A 214 -9.19 7.55 14.19
CA GLU A 214 -9.84 6.25 13.98
C GLU A 214 -9.49 5.69 12.60
N PHE A 215 -9.33 4.37 12.52
CA PHE A 215 -9.13 3.66 11.26
C PHE A 215 -10.04 2.43 11.20
N GLU A 216 -10.39 2.03 9.97
CA GLU A 216 -11.13 0.81 9.71
C GLU A 216 -10.60 0.12 8.45
N TRP A 217 -10.19 -1.14 8.60
CA TRP A 217 -9.83 -2.01 7.49
C TRP A 217 -10.77 -3.19 7.45
N ILE A 218 -11.39 -3.42 6.30
CA ILE A 218 -12.33 -4.50 6.08
C ILE A 218 -11.75 -5.44 5.03
N LEU A 219 -11.59 -6.71 5.39
CA LEU A 219 -11.16 -7.78 4.51
C LEU A 219 -12.40 -8.61 4.16
N ARG A 220 -12.84 -8.53 2.91
CA ARG A 220 -13.99 -9.29 2.39
C ARG A 220 -13.51 -10.46 1.56
N PRO A 221 -13.93 -11.70 1.86
CA PRO A 221 -13.62 -12.81 0.99
C PRO A 221 -14.45 -12.72 -0.29
N LYS A 222 -13.85 -13.02 -1.45
CA LYS A 222 -14.58 -13.06 -2.73
C LYS A 222 -15.56 -14.23 -2.82
N LEU A 223 -15.31 -15.29 -2.07
CA LEU A 223 -16.13 -16.50 -1.98
C LEU A 223 -16.38 -16.83 -0.51
N GLU A 224 -17.50 -17.49 -0.20
CA GLU A 224 -17.77 -17.94 1.16
C GLU A 224 -16.64 -18.85 1.67
N VAL A 225 -16.19 -18.63 2.90
CA VAL A 225 -15.07 -19.36 3.50
C VAL A 225 -15.60 -20.40 4.47
N GLU A 226 -15.34 -21.68 4.19
CA GLU A 226 -15.64 -22.74 5.13
C GLU A 226 -14.54 -22.86 6.19
N GLY A 227 -14.89 -23.07 7.46
CA GLY A 227 -13.94 -23.29 8.56
C GLY A 227 -13.31 -22.02 9.15
N ASP A 228 -12.43 -22.21 10.14
CA ASP A 228 -11.83 -21.11 10.89
C ASP A 228 -10.78 -20.35 10.06
N ILE A 229 -10.83 -19.03 10.10
CA ILE A 229 -9.83 -18.14 9.53
C ILE A 229 -9.39 -17.15 10.60
N SER A 230 -8.15 -16.68 10.49
CA SER A 230 -7.59 -15.66 11.38
C SER A 230 -6.81 -14.65 10.55
N VAL A 231 -6.59 -13.48 11.14
CA VAL A 231 -5.73 -12.44 10.59
C VAL A 231 -4.53 -12.22 11.51
N ARG A 232 -3.37 -11.95 10.93
CA ARG A 232 -2.21 -11.36 11.61
C ARG A 232 -1.79 -10.11 10.87
N ALA A 233 -1.19 -9.16 11.59
CA ALA A 233 -0.70 -7.94 10.98
C ALA A 233 0.77 -7.72 11.31
N PHE A 234 1.49 -7.15 10.34
CA PHE A 234 2.87 -6.74 10.48
C PHE A 234 3.03 -5.31 9.98
N ALA A 235 3.73 -4.46 10.73
CA ALA A 235 4.19 -3.17 10.24
C ALA A 235 5.57 -3.31 9.61
N LEU A 236 5.70 -2.95 8.34
CA LEU A 236 6.92 -3.08 7.56
C LEU A 236 7.57 -1.70 7.37
N VAL A 237 8.89 -1.65 7.56
CA VAL A 237 9.74 -0.47 7.30
C VAL A 237 10.98 -0.95 6.55
N GLY A 238 11.03 -0.67 5.25
CA GLY A 238 12.07 -1.21 4.36
C GLY A 238 12.06 -2.74 4.37
N SER A 239 13.16 -3.36 4.78
CA SER A 239 13.32 -4.82 4.88
C SER A 239 13.06 -5.40 6.28
N SER A 240 12.61 -4.57 7.23
CA SER A 240 12.30 -4.98 8.59
C SER A 240 10.79 -4.99 8.81
N GLY A 241 10.31 -5.88 9.69
CA GLY A 241 8.90 -5.91 10.05
C GLY A 241 8.66 -6.27 11.51
N LEU A 242 7.63 -5.65 12.09
CA LEU A 242 7.21 -5.80 13.48
C LEU A 242 5.80 -6.42 13.53
N PRO A 243 5.55 -7.51 14.28
CA PRO A 243 4.19 -8.01 14.46
C PRO A 243 3.34 -7.03 15.26
N LEU A 244 2.09 -6.86 14.85
CA LEU A 244 1.12 -5.98 15.51
C LEU A 244 0.11 -6.80 16.32
N ALA A 245 -0.20 -6.33 17.52
CA ALA A 245 -1.23 -6.91 18.38
C ALA A 245 -2.61 -6.38 17.96
N ILE A 246 -3.24 -7.02 16.97
CA ILE A 246 -4.54 -6.60 16.41
C ILE A 246 -5.71 -7.49 16.87
N GLU A 247 -5.47 -8.48 17.72
CA GLU A 247 -6.47 -9.47 18.12
C GLU A 247 -7.67 -8.80 18.79
N ASP A 248 -7.43 -7.84 19.69
CA ASP A 248 -8.47 -7.08 20.39
C ASP A 248 -9.16 -6.05 19.49
N LEU A 249 -8.53 -5.70 18.36
CA LEU A 249 -9.07 -4.77 17.34
C LEU A 249 -9.88 -5.49 16.26
N THR A 250 -9.83 -6.83 16.25
CA THR A 250 -10.38 -7.66 15.19
C THR A 250 -11.76 -8.18 15.54
N LYS A 251 -12.70 -8.04 14.60
CA LYS A 251 -14.03 -8.66 14.65
C LYS A 251 -14.27 -9.44 13.38
N GLN A 252 -14.65 -10.70 13.52
CA GLN A 252 -14.96 -11.59 12.41
C GLN A 252 -16.48 -11.83 12.31
N SER A 253 -17.02 -11.75 11.10
CA SER A 253 -18.41 -12.08 10.80
C SER A 253 -18.58 -13.58 10.52
N LYS A 254 -19.83 -14.06 10.53
CA LYS A 254 -20.17 -15.43 10.11
C LYS A 254 -19.90 -15.70 8.63
N SER A 255 -19.86 -14.66 7.79
CA SER A 255 -19.58 -14.76 6.35
C SER A 255 -18.08 -14.81 6.04
N GLY A 256 -17.22 -14.82 7.06
CA GLY A 256 -15.77 -14.79 6.89
C GLY A 256 -15.19 -13.40 6.62
N SER A 257 -15.99 -12.33 6.71
CA SER A 257 -15.47 -10.96 6.64
C SER A 257 -14.74 -10.62 7.93
N ILE A 258 -13.58 -9.98 7.82
CA ILE A 258 -12.75 -9.58 8.97
C ILE A 258 -12.69 -8.05 8.99
N ARG A 259 -13.10 -7.45 10.11
CA ARG A 259 -12.99 -6.01 10.36
C ARG A 259 -11.92 -5.78 11.41
N VAL A 260 -10.92 -4.96 11.08
CA VAL A 260 -9.90 -4.47 12.01
C VAL A 260 -10.13 -2.97 12.19
N ALA A 261 -10.49 -2.55 13.41
CA ALA A 261 -10.83 -1.15 13.67
C ALA A 261 -10.40 -0.72 15.07
N GLY A 262 -9.98 0.53 15.19
CA GLY A 262 -9.48 1.14 16.41
C GLY A 262 -8.95 2.55 16.14
N THR A 263 -8.09 3.05 17.02
CA THR A 263 -7.28 4.25 16.77
C THR A 263 -5.87 3.85 16.33
N ILE A 264 -5.19 4.69 15.55
CA ILE A 264 -3.81 4.39 15.12
C ILE A 264 -2.85 4.23 16.30
N GLY A 265 -3.12 4.90 17.42
CA GLY A 265 -2.40 4.73 18.68
C GLY A 265 -2.52 3.31 19.25
N ASP A 266 -3.61 2.59 18.99
CA ASP A 266 -3.80 1.20 19.43
C ASP A 266 -2.88 0.21 18.70
N LEU A 267 -2.30 0.61 17.56
CA LEU A 267 -1.29 -0.19 16.85
C LEU A 267 0.10 -0.14 17.51
N ASP A 268 0.29 0.72 18.52
CA ASP A 268 1.56 0.95 19.23
C ASP A 268 2.75 1.25 18.30
N LEU A 269 2.48 2.03 17.24
CA LEU A 269 3.49 2.49 16.30
C LEU A 269 3.95 3.92 16.63
N GLU A 270 5.23 4.19 16.41
CA GLU A 270 5.80 5.55 16.47
C GLU A 270 5.39 6.36 15.23
N PRO A 271 5.46 7.71 15.27
CA PRO A 271 5.29 8.53 14.07
C PRO A 271 6.29 8.13 12.98
N GLY A 272 5.81 7.93 11.75
CA GLY A 272 6.63 7.39 10.66
C GLY A 272 5.84 6.90 9.46
N ARG A 273 6.54 6.32 8.49
CA ARG A 273 5.94 5.68 7.31
C ARG A 273 6.03 4.17 7.45
N TYR A 274 4.90 3.50 7.25
CA TYR A 274 4.79 2.05 7.41
C TYR A 274 3.97 1.46 6.27
N THR A 275 4.30 0.24 5.87
CA THR A 275 3.41 -0.62 5.09
C THR A 275 2.83 -1.66 6.03
N ILE A 276 1.53 -1.61 6.27
CA ILE A 276 0.83 -2.60 7.11
C ILE A 276 0.44 -3.78 6.24
N ALA A 277 1.02 -4.94 6.52
CA ALA A 277 0.69 -6.20 5.87
C ALA A 277 -0.31 -6.99 6.73
N LEU A 278 -1.55 -7.08 6.26
CA LEU A 278 -2.63 -7.89 6.80
C LEU A 278 -2.58 -9.28 6.15
N VAL A 279 -2.28 -10.30 6.93
CA VAL A 279 -2.16 -11.69 6.47
C VAL A 279 -3.36 -12.49 6.94
N VAL A 280 -4.13 -13.00 6.00
CA VAL A 280 -5.34 -13.80 6.26
C VAL A 280 -5.11 -15.24 5.87
N GLY A 281 -5.43 -16.17 6.76
CA GLY A 281 -5.22 -17.58 6.51
C GLY A 281 -5.82 -18.46 7.60
N ARG A 282 -5.53 -19.76 7.52
CA ARG A 282 -5.86 -20.70 8.61
C ARG A 282 -4.95 -20.42 9.82
N PRO A 283 -5.46 -20.45 11.06
CA PRO A 283 -4.68 -20.09 12.25
C PRO A 283 -3.34 -20.82 12.38
N GLU A 284 -3.31 -22.11 12.02
CA GLU A 284 -2.14 -22.99 12.07
C GLU A 284 -1.12 -22.75 10.95
N ALA A 285 -1.54 -22.07 9.89
CA ALA A 285 -0.73 -21.83 8.71
C ALA A 285 -0.30 -20.37 8.57
N LEU A 286 -0.71 -19.49 9.49
CA LEU A 286 -0.33 -18.07 9.45
C LEU A 286 1.15 -17.88 9.80
N PRO A 287 1.85 -16.97 9.10
CA PRO A 287 3.25 -16.70 9.35
C PRO A 287 3.44 -16.17 10.77
N THR A 288 4.57 -16.55 11.37
CA THR A 288 4.94 -16.11 12.73
C THR A 288 5.88 -14.92 12.70
N GLN A 289 6.58 -14.71 11.58
CA GLN A 289 7.59 -13.68 11.42
C GLN A 289 7.32 -12.83 10.18
N ALA A 290 7.66 -11.54 10.27
CA ALA A 290 7.45 -10.60 9.17
C ALA A 290 8.29 -10.93 7.92
N SER A 291 9.44 -11.58 8.07
CA SER A 291 10.30 -12.01 6.96
C SER A 291 9.61 -12.98 6.01
N GLU A 292 8.64 -13.77 6.49
CA GLU A 292 7.83 -14.68 5.67
C GLU A 292 6.84 -13.91 4.77
N VAL A 293 6.53 -12.66 5.13
CA VAL A 293 5.54 -11.80 4.44
C VAL A 293 6.23 -10.79 3.51
N LEU A 294 7.53 -10.57 3.68
CA LEU A 294 8.33 -9.63 2.89
C LEU A 294 8.72 -10.18 1.50
N ALA A 295 8.59 -11.48 1.27
CA ALA A 295 8.81 -12.04 -0.06
C ALA A 295 7.67 -11.58 -0.99
N ASP A 296 7.95 -10.65 -1.91
CA ASP A 296 6.99 -10.14 -2.91
C ASP A 296 6.66 -11.16 -4.03
N GLY A 297 6.70 -12.46 -3.73
CA GLY A 297 6.45 -13.52 -4.68
C GLY A 297 5.01 -14.00 -4.71
N GLU A 298 4.59 -14.51 -5.87
CA GLU A 298 3.34 -15.26 -6.07
C GLU A 298 3.25 -16.50 -5.17
N ASP A 299 4.39 -16.98 -4.67
CA ASP A 299 4.54 -18.04 -3.67
C ASP A 299 4.32 -17.53 -2.23
N SER A 300 3.33 -16.66 -2.02
CA SER A 300 2.79 -16.49 -0.67
C SER A 300 2.21 -17.85 -0.26
N GLY A 301 2.47 -18.32 0.97
CA GLY A 301 2.06 -19.66 1.42
C GLY A 301 0.55 -19.90 1.37
N PRO A 302 -0.02 -20.84 2.14
CA PRO A 302 -1.47 -21.07 2.20
C PRO A 302 -2.29 -19.89 2.81
N TRP A 303 -1.77 -18.66 2.76
CA TRP A 303 -2.35 -17.42 3.26
C TRP A 303 -2.32 -16.32 2.19
N GLN A 304 -3.14 -15.30 2.37
CA GLN A 304 -3.24 -14.13 1.49
C GLN A 304 -2.70 -12.90 2.21
N VAL A 305 -1.93 -12.06 1.51
CA VAL A 305 -1.36 -10.82 2.06
C VAL A 305 -2.05 -9.62 1.41
N ARG A 306 -2.48 -8.66 2.22
CA ARG A 306 -2.99 -7.36 1.77
C ARG A 306 -2.21 -6.25 2.44
N ARG A 307 -1.84 -5.22 1.68
CA ARG A 307 -0.95 -4.16 2.15
C ARG A 307 -1.63 -2.81 2.11
N VAL A 308 -1.40 -2.01 3.16
CA VAL A 308 -1.84 -0.61 3.26
C VAL A 308 -0.65 0.24 3.60
N ASP A 309 -0.35 1.24 2.79
CA ASP A 309 0.67 2.23 3.13
C ASP A 309 0.07 3.32 4.00
N ILE A 310 0.67 3.54 5.17
CA ILE A 310 0.24 4.57 6.13
C ILE A 310 1.40 5.50 6.50
N VAL A 311 1.04 6.74 6.82
CA VAL A 311 1.93 7.74 7.41
C VAL A 311 1.29 8.20 8.72
N ILE A 312 2.01 8.01 9.81
CA ILE A 312 1.60 8.45 11.15
C ILE A 312 2.31 9.76 11.44
N GLU A 313 1.53 10.84 11.59
CA GLU A 313 1.97 12.17 11.99
C GLU A 313 1.94 12.32 13.52
N ASP A 314 2.71 13.26 14.04
CA ASP A 314 2.78 13.62 15.47
C ASP A 314 1.53 14.40 15.93
#